data_AF-A0A1M3QMB1-F1
#
_entry.id   AF-A0A1M3QMB1-F1
#
_cell.length_a   1.000
_cell.length_b   1.000
_cell.length_c   1.000
_cell.angle_alpha   90.00
_cell.angle_beta   90.00
_cell.angle_gamma   90.00
#
_symmetry.space_group_name_H-M   'P 1'
#
loop_
_entity.id
_entity.type
_entity.pdbx_description
1 polymer ?
#
loop_
_entity_poly.entity_id
_entity_poly.type
_entity_poly.pdbx_seq_one_letter_code
_entity_poly.pdbx_strand_id
1 'polypeptide(L)'
;MQRSVLLSMCGLVSLFPACGAATAAPPPPHVFAPGTISSAAGADCATFMPDGKTVFFHQQPWSIGMIMVSHEVDGHWSTPEIASFSGIWSDHDPALAPDGSFMVFPSNRPDAPGSAPVHGGHLWRVDRTGDGWSAPVRLPDTVNFGTYIFAPGIAANRDLYFQSRDNPSHPFHLYRSAWRDGQYQKSVRLDLMPDGMHELDPAIAPDQSFIVFDAGKNGGDQADHLFIALREGDGWGRAIDLGDAIDAYQPWGAHLGPDGTTLYFTGSHGTTATWPRTRAEAERDLARARAWDNGVDHIYSISLAPWLDAHRKAATVRDTPSASGS
;
A
#
# COMPACT_ATOMS: atom_id res chain seq x y z
N MET A 1 13.75 6.03 -84.20
CA MET A 1 12.53 5.83 -83.40
C MET A 1 12.61 4.46 -82.75
N GLN A 2 13.00 4.37 -81.48
CA GLN A 2 12.87 3.13 -80.70
C GLN A 2 12.67 3.53 -79.23
N ARG A 3 11.56 3.08 -78.65
CA ARG A 3 11.07 3.42 -77.31
C ARG A 3 11.76 2.54 -76.27
N SER A 4 12.31 3.16 -75.23
CA SER A 4 12.80 2.48 -74.03
C SER A 4 11.63 2.12 -73.11
N VAL A 5 11.57 0.88 -72.64
CA VAL A 5 10.65 0.40 -71.60
C VAL A 5 11.47 0.18 -70.33
N LEU A 6 11.21 0.97 -69.28
CA LEU A 6 11.66 0.68 -67.91
C LEU A 6 10.56 -0.14 -67.21
N LEU A 7 10.89 -1.35 -66.78
CA LEU A 7 10.07 -2.13 -65.85
C LEU A 7 10.37 -1.66 -64.42
N SER A 8 9.38 -1.08 -63.75
CA SER A 8 9.47 -0.71 -62.33
C SER A 8 8.83 -1.82 -61.50
N MET A 9 9.63 -2.55 -60.72
CA MET A 9 9.13 -3.49 -59.70
C MET A 9 8.68 -2.69 -58.47
N CYS A 10 7.38 -2.58 -58.26
CA CYS A 10 6.81 -2.14 -56.97
C CYS A 10 6.77 -3.34 -56.01
N GLY A 11 7.66 -3.36 -55.02
CA GLY A 11 7.52 -4.23 -53.85
C GLY A 11 6.43 -3.69 -52.94
N LEU A 12 5.35 -4.45 -52.77
CA LEU A 12 4.30 -4.16 -51.80
C LEU A 12 4.87 -4.40 -50.39
N VAL A 13 5.11 -3.34 -49.63
CA VAL A 13 5.34 -3.44 -48.18
C VAL A 13 3.97 -3.50 -47.51
N SER A 14 3.56 -4.70 -47.11
CA SER A 14 2.36 -4.91 -46.31
C SER A 14 2.60 -4.39 -44.90
N LEU A 15 2.16 -3.16 -44.61
CA LEU A 15 2.02 -2.70 -43.23
C LEU A 15 0.84 -3.44 -42.58
N PHE A 16 1.15 -4.40 -41.72
CA PHE A 16 0.16 -4.87 -40.75
C PHE A 16 -0.02 -3.79 -39.69
N PRO A 17 -1.24 -3.31 -39.43
CA PRO A 17 -1.48 -2.47 -38.28
C PRO A 17 -1.27 -3.32 -37.03
N ALA A 18 -0.27 -2.97 -36.24
CA ALA A 18 -0.14 -3.46 -34.88
C ALA A 18 -1.37 -2.97 -34.11
N CYS A 19 -2.39 -3.83 -34.02
CA CYS A 19 -3.52 -3.61 -33.13
C CYS A 19 -2.99 -3.76 -31.71
N GLY A 20 -2.48 -2.66 -31.14
CA GLY A 20 -2.22 -2.58 -29.72
C GLY A 20 -3.55 -2.80 -29.03
N ALA A 21 -3.71 -3.95 -28.37
CA ALA A 21 -4.86 -4.17 -27.50
C ALA A 21 -4.82 -3.06 -26.45
N ALA A 22 -5.79 -2.15 -26.51
CA ALA A 22 -6.00 -1.18 -25.45
C ALA A 22 -6.30 -1.98 -24.19
N THR A 23 -5.35 -2.02 -23.26
CA THR A 23 -5.57 -2.57 -21.92
C THR A 23 -6.71 -1.76 -21.32
N ALA A 24 -7.84 -2.40 -21.03
CA ALA A 24 -8.95 -1.72 -20.38
C ALA A 24 -8.45 -1.10 -19.08
N ALA A 25 -8.77 0.17 -18.84
CA ALA A 25 -8.44 0.84 -17.59
C ALA A 25 -9.02 0.04 -16.41
N PRO A 26 -8.29 -0.07 -15.28
CA PRO A 26 -8.79 -0.78 -14.12
C PRO A 26 -10.11 -0.16 -13.64
N PRO A 27 -11.03 -0.95 -13.06
CA PRO A 27 -12.26 -0.41 -12.49
C PRO A 27 -11.94 0.58 -11.35
N PRO A 28 -12.81 1.56 -11.08
CA PRO A 28 -12.59 2.52 -10.00
C PRO A 28 -12.54 1.81 -8.63
N PRO A 29 -11.76 2.32 -7.67
CA PRO A 29 -11.73 1.81 -6.31
C PRO A 29 -13.09 1.80 -5.62
N HIS A 30 -13.30 0.85 -4.72
CA HIS A 30 -14.51 0.72 -3.90
C HIS A 30 -14.23 1.15 -2.46
N VAL A 31 -15.11 1.95 -1.85
CA VAL A 31 -14.99 2.24 -0.42
C VAL A 31 -15.21 0.97 0.39
N PHE A 32 -14.30 0.67 1.31
CA PHE A 32 -14.40 -0.48 2.19
C PHE A 32 -15.30 -0.17 3.40
N ALA A 33 -16.30 -1.05 3.64
CA ALA A 33 -17.21 -1.02 4.78
C ALA A 33 -17.78 0.39 5.10
N PRO A 34 -18.52 0.99 4.14
CA PRO A 34 -19.00 2.37 4.23
C PRO A 34 -19.95 2.59 5.41
N GLY A 35 -19.73 3.68 6.15
CA GLY A 35 -20.52 4.07 7.32
C GLY A 35 -20.17 3.34 8.61
N THR A 36 -19.38 2.26 8.57
CA THR A 36 -18.96 1.49 9.75
C THR A 36 -17.46 1.65 10.03
N ILE A 37 -16.61 1.27 9.07
CA ILE A 37 -15.14 1.41 9.19
C ILE A 37 -14.75 2.73 8.53
N SER A 38 -15.02 2.87 7.23
CA SER A 38 -14.94 4.15 6.54
C SER A 38 -16.12 5.01 7.01
N SER A 39 -15.89 5.80 8.06
CA SER A 39 -16.89 6.57 8.77
C SER A 39 -16.47 8.05 8.87
N ALA A 40 -17.33 8.89 9.46
CA ALA A 40 -17.02 10.31 9.67
C ALA A 40 -15.78 10.57 10.56
N ALA A 41 -15.31 9.56 11.31
CA ALA A 41 -14.09 9.63 12.11
C ALA A 41 -12.81 9.44 11.29
N GLY A 42 -12.93 9.03 10.02
CA GLY A 42 -11.83 8.59 9.20
C GLY A 42 -11.36 7.18 9.56
N ALA A 43 -10.66 6.55 8.63
CA ALA A 43 -9.96 5.30 8.84
C ALA A 43 -8.85 5.18 7.79
N ASP A 44 -7.73 4.63 8.20
CA ASP A 44 -6.58 4.41 7.35
C ASP A 44 -5.88 3.10 7.74
N CYS A 45 -4.98 2.64 6.87
CA CYS A 45 -4.06 1.53 7.11
C CYS A 45 -4.70 0.26 7.70
N ALA A 46 -5.33 -0.57 6.85
CA ALA A 46 -6.06 -1.77 7.27
C ALA A 46 -5.30 -3.08 7.02
N THR A 47 -5.34 -4.00 8.00
CA THR A 47 -4.86 -5.38 7.88
C THR A 47 -5.93 -6.36 8.32
N PHE A 48 -5.94 -7.56 7.72
CA PHE A 48 -6.99 -8.55 7.92
C PHE A 48 -6.45 -9.82 8.54
N MET A 49 -7.24 -10.47 9.39
CA MET A 49 -7.01 -11.86 9.75
C MET A 49 -7.09 -12.77 8.52
N PRO A 50 -6.42 -13.94 8.50
CA PRO A 50 -6.38 -14.80 7.31
C PRO A 50 -7.75 -15.30 6.82
N ASP A 51 -8.75 -15.34 7.70
CA ASP A 51 -10.12 -15.71 7.36
C ASP A 51 -10.91 -14.57 6.70
N GLY A 52 -10.36 -13.35 6.67
CA GLY A 52 -11.00 -12.14 6.17
C GLY A 52 -12.12 -11.59 7.05
N LYS A 53 -12.41 -12.20 8.20
CA LYS A 53 -13.57 -11.88 9.05
C LYS A 53 -13.25 -10.98 10.23
N THR A 54 -11.99 -10.58 10.37
CA THR A 54 -11.57 -9.62 11.38
C THR A 54 -10.59 -8.66 10.71
N VAL A 55 -10.82 -7.37 10.88
CA VAL A 55 -9.99 -6.30 10.35
C VAL A 55 -9.47 -5.45 11.51
N PHE A 56 -8.19 -5.11 11.42
CA PHE A 56 -7.55 -4.11 12.25
C PHE A 56 -7.20 -2.93 11.37
N PHE A 57 -7.38 -1.72 11.88
CA PHE A 57 -7.11 -0.51 11.11
C PHE A 57 -6.77 0.65 12.05
N HIS A 58 -6.12 1.67 11.53
CA HIS A 58 -5.78 2.84 12.32
C HIS A 58 -6.90 3.90 12.24
N GLN A 59 -7.16 4.54 13.37
CA GLN A 59 -7.98 5.75 13.47
C GLN A 59 -7.25 6.77 14.33
N GLN A 60 -7.34 8.04 13.93
CA GLN A 60 -6.70 9.15 14.64
C GLN A 60 -7.68 10.29 14.93
N PRO A 61 -8.59 10.14 15.90
CA PRO A 61 -9.36 11.28 16.37
C PRO A 61 -8.42 12.35 16.94
N TRP A 62 -8.44 13.53 16.31
CA TRP A 62 -7.55 14.65 16.58
C TRP A 62 -6.06 14.31 16.37
N SER A 63 -5.35 13.97 17.44
CA SER A 63 -3.91 13.63 17.38
C SER A 63 -3.60 12.35 18.16
N ILE A 64 -4.62 11.52 18.43
CA ILE A 64 -4.51 10.30 19.24
C ILE A 64 -4.68 9.11 18.31
N GLY A 65 -3.57 8.55 17.84
CA GLY A 65 -3.59 7.37 16.96
C GLY A 65 -3.85 6.09 17.75
N MET A 66 -4.78 5.28 17.27
CA MET A 66 -5.11 3.99 17.86
C MET A 66 -5.41 2.95 16.79
N ILE A 67 -5.00 1.72 17.07
CA ILE A 67 -5.42 0.54 16.32
C ILE A 67 -6.80 0.09 16.81
N MET A 68 -7.73 0.00 15.88
CA MET A 68 -9.10 -0.46 16.04
C MET A 68 -9.23 -1.89 15.54
N VAL A 69 -10.28 -2.59 15.98
CA VAL A 69 -10.67 -3.92 15.50
C VAL A 69 -12.17 -3.95 15.21
N SER A 70 -12.56 -4.62 14.12
CA SER A 70 -13.95 -4.92 13.79
C SER A 70 -14.06 -6.35 13.28
N HIS A 71 -15.22 -6.97 13.49
CA HIS A 71 -15.50 -8.36 13.13
C HIS A 71 -16.67 -8.44 12.15
N GLU A 72 -16.54 -9.27 11.13
CA GLU A 72 -17.62 -9.55 10.19
C GLU A 72 -18.55 -10.62 10.78
N VAL A 73 -19.82 -10.26 10.97
CA VAL A 73 -20.89 -11.15 11.42
C VAL A 73 -22.04 -11.06 10.44
N ASP A 74 -22.41 -12.19 9.83
CA ASP A 74 -23.51 -12.29 8.86
C ASP A 74 -23.41 -11.24 7.71
N GLY A 75 -22.22 -11.04 7.16
CA GLY A 75 -21.96 -10.11 6.05
C GLY A 75 -21.86 -8.64 6.46
N HIS A 76 -21.86 -8.33 7.75
CA HIS A 76 -21.79 -6.95 8.27
C HIS A 76 -20.64 -6.80 9.26
N TRP A 77 -19.90 -5.70 9.15
CA TRP A 77 -18.86 -5.34 10.11
C TRP A 77 -19.49 -4.83 11.41
N SER A 78 -18.98 -5.29 12.56
CA SER A 78 -19.37 -4.78 13.87
C SER A 78 -18.91 -3.34 14.06
N THR A 79 -19.50 -2.64 15.02
CA THR A 79 -18.95 -1.36 15.49
C THR A 79 -17.49 -1.57 15.88
N PRO A 80 -16.55 -0.74 15.38
CA PRO A 80 -15.14 -0.87 15.74
C PRO A 80 -14.90 -0.62 17.22
N GLU A 81 -14.00 -1.40 17.82
CA GLU A 81 -13.53 -1.27 19.19
C GLU A 81 -12.02 -1.05 19.20
N ILE A 82 -11.47 -0.44 20.26
CA ILE A 82 -10.02 -0.28 20.40
C ILE A 82 -9.41 -1.68 20.60
N ALA A 83 -8.39 -2.03 19.81
CA ALA A 83 -7.71 -3.31 19.97
C ALA A 83 -7.10 -3.43 21.38
N SER A 84 -7.16 -4.63 21.98
CA SER A 84 -6.81 -4.84 23.40
C SER A 84 -5.38 -4.46 23.79
N PHE A 85 -4.48 -4.31 22.82
CA PHE A 85 -3.08 -3.93 23.00
C PHE A 85 -2.79 -2.44 22.72
N SER A 86 -3.81 -1.67 22.31
CA SER A 86 -3.75 -0.30 21.78
C SER A 86 -4.47 0.70 22.70
N GLY A 87 -4.32 2.01 22.42
CA GLY A 87 -5.09 3.09 23.08
C GLY A 87 -4.42 3.71 24.32
N ILE A 88 -3.22 3.26 24.68
CA ILE A 88 -2.39 3.88 25.73
C ILE A 88 -1.32 4.80 25.11
N TRP A 89 -0.79 4.40 23.96
CA TRP A 89 0.25 5.11 23.22
C TRP A 89 -0.29 5.50 21.85
N SER A 90 0.48 6.28 21.09
CA SER A 90 0.16 6.56 19.70
C SER A 90 0.59 5.35 18.87
N ASP A 91 -0.39 4.51 18.50
CA ASP A 91 -0.19 3.25 17.78
C ASP A 91 -0.80 3.38 16.37
N HIS A 92 -0.03 3.05 15.33
CA HIS A 92 -0.41 3.28 13.92
C HIS A 92 -0.20 2.02 13.06
N ASP A 93 -0.62 2.07 11.80
CA ASP A 93 -0.23 1.17 10.70
C ASP A 93 -0.06 -0.33 11.08
N PRO A 94 -1.12 -1.00 11.56
CA PRO A 94 -1.03 -2.40 11.93
C PRO A 94 -0.73 -3.28 10.72
N ALA A 95 0.23 -4.20 10.86
CA ALA A 95 0.53 -5.22 9.86
C ALA A 95 0.47 -6.61 10.46
N LEU A 96 -0.42 -7.46 9.93
CA LEU A 96 -0.56 -8.84 10.36
C LEU A 96 0.36 -9.76 9.54
N ALA A 97 1.01 -10.72 10.21
CA ALA A 97 1.67 -11.81 9.52
C ALA A 97 0.66 -12.62 8.69
N PRO A 98 1.00 -13.10 7.47
CA PRO A 98 0.05 -13.82 6.61
C PRO A 98 -0.56 -15.08 7.25
N ASP A 99 0.11 -15.69 8.23
CA ASP A 99 -0.39 -16.85 8.99
C ASP A 99 -1.29 -16.46 10.18
N GLY A 100 -1.46 -15.17 10.45
CA GLY A 100 -2.24 -14.62 11.56
C GLY A 100 -1.62 -14.83 12.94
N SER A 101 -0.35 -15.23 13.02
CA SER A 101 0.30 -15.60 14.29
C SER A 101 0.80 -14.40 15.10
N PHE A 102 1.11 -13.28 14.45
CA PHE A 102 1.55 -12.06 15.12
C PHE A 102 1.22 -10.82 14.30
N MET A 103 1.23 -9.66 14.95
CA MET A 103 1.07 -8.35 14.34
C MET A 103 2.26 -7.46 14.72
N VAL A 104 2.68 -6.59 13.80
CA VAL A 104 3.69 -5.56 14.02
C VAL A 104 3.06 -4.19 13.76
N PHE A 105 3.39 -3.20 14.58
CA PHE A 105 2.90 -1.84 14.44
C PHE A 105 3.91 -0.82 15.02
N PRO A 106 4.00 0.39 14.44
CA PRO A 106 4.72 1.51 15.05
C PRO A 106 4.01 2.03 16.31
N SER A 107 4.81 2.39 17.31
CA SER A 107 4.33 3.02 18.55
C SER A 107 5.33 4.03 19.09
N ASN A 108 4.83 5.12 19.68
CA ASN A 108 5.65 6.07 20.44
C ASN A 108 5.92 5.62 21.89
N ARG A 109 5.52 4.40 22.26
CA ARG A 109 5.77 3.80 23.57
C ARG A 109 7.25 3.88 23.97
N PRO A 110 7.58 4.21 25.23
CA PRO A 110 8.95 4.22 25.71
C PRO A 110 9.59 2.83 25.64
N ASP A 111 10.88 2.79 25.26
CA ASP A 111 11.67 1.55 25.18
C ASP A 111 11.84 0.87 26.54
N ALA A 112 11.83 1.66 27.63
CA ALA A 112 11.92 1.19 29.00
C ALA A 112 10.78 1.75 29.86
N PRO A 113 10.17 0.93 30.74
CA PRO A 113 9.12 1.38 31.66
C PRO A 113 9.53 2.64 32.44
N GLY A 114 8.63 3.64 32.48
CA GLY A 114 8.86 4.91 33.19
C GLY A 114 9.71 5.95 32.42
N SER A 115 10.17 5.63 31.21
CA SER A 115 10.85 6.62 30.35
C SER A 115 9.85 7.49 29.58
N ALA A 116 10.34 8.58 28.99
CA ALA A 116 9.55 9.45 28.12
C ALA A 116 9.15 8.72 26.82
N PRO A 117 8.01 9.07 26.21
CA PRO A 117 7.64 8.57 24.88
C PRO A 117 8.75 8.82 23.86
N VAL A 118 8.91 7.90 22.92
CA VAL A 118 9.83 8.06 21.79
C VAL A 118 9.28 9.14 20.87
N HIS A 119 10.15 10.03 20.38
CA HIS A 119 9.77 10.97 19.32
C HIS A 119 9.84 10.27 17.96
N GLY A 120 8.68 10.13 17.31
CA GLY A 120 8.50 9.24 16.16
C GLY A 120 7.92 7.90 16.60
N GLY A 121 8.44 6.80 16.08
CA GLY A 121 7.94 5.45 16.36
C GLY A 121 9.01 4.38 16.21
N HIS A 122 8.96 3.41 17.12
CA HIS A 122 9.63 2.11 16.99
C HIS A 122 8.59 1.05 16.65
N LEU A 123 9.04 -0.05 16.03
CA LEU A 123 8.16 -1.19 15.76
C LEU A 123 8.04 -2.09 17.00
N TRP A 124 6.79 -2.41 17.33
CA TRP A 124 6.38 -3.33 18.40
C TRP A 124 5.61 -4.50 17.80
N ARG A 125 5.65 -5.64 18.49
CA ARG A 125 4.97 -6.87 18.09
C ARG A 125 4.02 -7.33 19.18
N VAL A 126 2.87 -7.84 18.78
CA VAL A 126 1.99 -8.68 19.61
C VAL A 126 1.84 -10.05 18.98
N ASP A 127 1.82 -11.07 19.82
CA ASP A 127 1.58 -12.45 19.41
C ASP A 127 0.13 -12.84 19.68
N ARG A 128 -0.46 -13.62 18.76
CA ARG A 128 -1.81 -14.14 18.96
C ARG A 128 -1.80 -15.18 20.09
N THR A 129 -2.70 -15.04 21.06
CA THR A 129 -2.84 -15.94 22.20
C THR A 129 -4.29 -16.38 22.35
N GLY A 130 -4.63 -17.55 21.78
CA GLY A 130 -6.03 -17.99 21.67
C GLY A 130 -6.85 -16.97 20.86
N ASP A 131 -7.90 -16.44 21.47
CA ASP A 131 -8.76 -15.42 20.88
C ASP A 131 -8.27 -13.97 21.12
N GLY A 132 -7.15 -13.80 21.84
CA GLY A 132 -6.60 -12.49 22.18
C GLY A 132 -5.18 -12.26 21.67
N TRP A 133 -4.54 -11.25 22.24
CA TRP A 133 -3.18 -10.82 21.91
C TRP A 133 -2.32 -10.72 23.16
N SER A 134 -1.02 -10.99 23.02
CA SER A 134 -0.04 -10.78 24.07
C SER A 134 0.12 -9.28 24.40
N ALA A 135 0.84 -8.99 25.49
CA ALA A 135 1.37 -7.65 25.69
C ALA A 135 2.35 -7.30 24.54
N PRO A 136 2.41 -6.02 24.10
CA PRO A 136 3.36 -5.61 23.06
C PRO A 136 4.82 -5.72 23.51
N VAL A 137 5.66 -6.25 22.62
CA VAL A 137 7.10 -6.39 22.80
C VAL A 137 7.83 -5.63 21.70
N ARG A 138 8.78 -4.77 22.09
CA ARG A 138 9.58 -3.99 21.14
C ARG A 138 10.43 -4.91 20.27
N LEU A 139 10.51 -4.64 18.97
CA LEU A 139 11.45 -5.32 18.08
C LEU A 139 12.92 -4.92 18.38
N PRO A 140 13.90 -5.76 18.02
CA PRO A 140 15.32 -5.49 18.31
C PRO A 140 15.86 -4.29 17.53
N ASP A 141 16.98 -3.73 17.98
CA ASP A 141 17.64 -2.56 17.35
C ASP A 141 18.16 -2.85 15.93
N THR A 142 18.26 -4.12 15.52
CA THR A 142 18.55 -4.48 14.13
C THR A 142 17.44 -4.03 13.17
N VAL A 143 16.21 -3.93 13.68
CA VAL A 143 15.04 -3.32 13.02
C VAL A 143 14.89 -1.88 13.48
N ASN A 144 14.87 -1.64 14.79
CA ASN A 144 14.74 -0.32 15.43
C ASN A 144 16.07 0.47 15.43
N PHE A 145 16.66 0.68 14.25
CA PHE A 145 17.95 1.36 14.07
C PHE A 145 17.87 2.90 14.12
N GLY A 146 16.66 3.45 14.30
CA GLY A 146 16.36 4.87 14.44
C GLY A 146 14.97 5.06 15.02
N THR A 147 14.51 6.31 15.19
CA THR A 147 13.23 6.62 15.86
C THR A 147 12.08 6.94 14.90
N TYR A 148 12.26 6.74 13.60
CA TYR A 148 11.24 6.97 12.58
C TYR A 148 11.10 5.71 11.74
N ILE A 149 10.38 4.73 12.27
CA ILE A 149 10.13 3.44 11.63
C ILE A 149 8.63 3.17 11.66
N PHE A 150 8.02 3.14 10.47
CA PHE A 150 6.57 3.13 10.29
C PHE A 150 6.12 2.17 9.20
N ALA A 151 4.80 2.01 9.07
CA ALA A 151 4.12 1.20 8.07
C ALA A 151 4.82 -0.14 7.77
N PRO A 152 4.83 -1.08 8.73
CA PRO A 152 5.37 -2.41 8.49
C PRO A 152 4.54 -3.17 7.44
N GLY A 153 5.20 -4.09 6.74
CA GLY A 153 4.61 -5.13 5.90
C GLY A 153 5.34 -6.44 6.17
N ILE A 154 4.61 -7.57 6.21
CA ILE A 154 5.17 -8.86 6.63
C ILE A 154 4.98 -9.91 5.53
N ALA A 155 6.09 -10.48 5.07
CA ALA A 155 6.05 -11.62 4.16
C ALA A 155 5.81 -12.96 4.90
N ALA A 156 5.41 -14.01 4.19
CA ALA A 156 5.14 -15.33 4.78
C ALA A 156 6.39 -15.98 5.40
N ASN A 157 7.58 -15.65 4.90
CA ASN A 157 8.85 -16.07 5.49
C ASN A 157 9.27 -15.21 6.70
N ARG A 158 8.38 -14.31 7.16
CA ARG A 158 8.58 -13.35 8.27
C ARG A 158 9.58 -12.25 7.99
N ASP A 159 10.05 -12.09 6.75
CA ASP A 159 10.80 -10.90 6.39
C ASP A 159 9.90 -9.66 6.59
N LEU A 160 10.46 -8.65 7.23
CA LEU A 160 9.77 -7.41 7.55
C LEU A 160 10.19 -6.33 6.56
N TYR A 161 9.21 -5.63 6.01
CA TYR A 161 9.36 -4.48 5.14
C TYR A 161 8.80 -3.27 5.88
N PHE A 162 9.42 -2.11 5.78
CA PHE A 162 8.96 -0.91 6.49
C PHE A 162 9.59 0.34 5.90
N GLN A 163 8.98 1.49 6.16
CA GLN A 163 9.60 2.78 5.84
C GLN A 163 10.46 3.28 7.00
N SER A 164 11.61 3.86 6.68
CA SER A 164 12.46 4.53 7.66
C SER A 164 13.35 5.60 7.01
N ARG A 165 13.96 6.43 7.83
CA ARG A 165 15.03 7.35 7.44
C ARG A 165 16.30 6.97 8.19
N ASP A 166 17.41 6.88 7.48
CA ASP A 166 18.74 6.59 8.06
C ASP A 166 19.29 7.79 8.87
N ASN A 167 18.74 8.98 8.66
CA ASN A 167 18.99 10.17 9.46
C ASN A 167 17.70 11.02 9.59
N PRO A 168 17.46 11.70 10.73
CA PRO A 168 16.33 12.62 10.89
C PRO A 168 16.12 13.65 9.76
N SER A 169 17.18 14.14 9.12
CA SER A 169 17.10 15.12 8.02
C SER A 169 16.93 14.50 6.63
N HIS A 170 17.03 13.17 6.50
CA HIS A 170 16.90 12.48 5.22
C HIS A 170 15.44 12.16 4.90
N PRO A 171 15.11 11.99 3.61
CA PRO A 171 13.80 11.46 3.21
C PRO A 171 13.61 10.02 3.71
N PHE A 172 12.36 9.59 3.75
CA PHE A 172 12.01 8.20 3.99
C PHE A 172 12.34 7.33 2.78
N HIS A 173 12.70 6.09 3.06
CA HIS A 173 12.90 5.03 2.08
C HIS A 173 12.38 3.71 2.64
N LEU A 174 12.12 2.76 1.76
CA LEU A 174 11.75 1.39 2.14
C LEU A 174 12.97 0.55 2.50
N TYR A 175 12.84 -0.23 3.55
CA TYR A 175 13.85 -1.18 4.04
C TYR A 175 13.23 -2.57 4.18
N ARG A 176 14.10 -3.58 4.06
CA ARG A 176 13.80 -4.97 4.40
C ARG A 176 14.72 -5.45 5.52
N SER A 177 14.16 -6.03 6.56
CA SER A 177 14.87 -6.86 7.53
C SER A 177 14.52 -8.33 7.33
N ALA A 178 15.50 -9.13 6.93
CA ALA A 178 15.29 -10.57 6.72
C ALA A 178 15.15 -11.31 8.05
N TRP A 179 14.26 -12.29 8.13
CA TRP A 179 14.13 -13.18 9.29
C TRP A 179 14.92 -14.47 9.08
N ARG A 180 16.01 -14.67 9.83
CA ARG A 180 16.87 -15.86 9.72
C ARG A 180 17.22 -16.38 11.11
N ASP A 181 17.15 -17.69 11.29
CA ASP A 181 17.54 -18.38 12.53
C ASP A 181 16.90 -17.79 13.81
N GLY A 182 15.63 -17.40 13.72
CA GLY A 182 14.89 -16.86 14.87
C GLY A 182 15.13 -15.38 15.17
N GLN A 183 15.80 -14.64 14.28
CA GLN A 183 16.15 -13.24 14.50
C GLN A 183 16.08 -12.39 13.22
N TYR A 184 15.73 -11.11 13.40
CA TYR A 184 15.76 -10.10 12.36
C TYR A 184 17.20 -9.65 12.08
N GLN A 185 17.61 -9.75 10.82
CA GLN A 185 18.91 -9.33 10.33
C GLN A 185 18.98 -7.81 10.20
N LYS A 186 20.20 -7.28 10.02
CA LYS A 186 20.40 -5.86 9.70
C LYS A 186 19.57 -5.48 8.47
N SER A 187 18.80 -4.42 8.60
CA SER A 187 17.94 -3.91 7.53
C SER A 187 18.74 -3.38 6.34
N VAL A 188 18.21 -3.62 5.15
CA VAL A 188 18.79 -3.19 3.87
C VAL A 188 17.76 -2.32 3.14
N ARG A 189 18.19 -1.15 2.67
CA ARG A 189 17.37 -0.25 1.85
C ARG A 189 17.01 -0.92 0.53
N LEU A 190 15.78 -0.75 0.07
CA LEU A 190 15.32 -1.19 -1.24
C LEU A 190 15.63 -0.14 -2.30
N ASP A 191 15.91 -0.61 -3.51
CA ASP A 191 16.11 0.22 -4.71
C ASP A 191 14.88 0.01 -5.61
N LEU A 192 13.88 0.89 -5.46
CA LEU A 192 12.58 0.79 -6.12
C LEU A 192 12.31 1.97 -7.04
N MET A 193 12.76 3.17 -6.63
CA MET A 193 12.58 4.41 -7.38
C MET A 193 13.93 5.08 -7.69
N PRO A 194 14.00 5.91 -8.75
CA PRO A 194 15.20 6.69 -9.06
C PRO A 194 15.61 7.63 -7.92
N ASP A 195 16.89 8.01 -7.92
CA ASP A 195 17.42 9.02 -7.01
C ASP A 195 16.59 10.32 -7.02
N GLY A 196 16.36 10.90 -5.84
CA GLY A 196 15.56 12.11 -5.66
C GLY A 196 14.08 11.86 -5.41
N MET A 197 13.65 10.61 -5.33
CA MET A 197 12.33 10.20 -4.87
C MET A 197 12.38 9.62 -3.44
N HIS A 198 11.21 9.53 -2.80
CA HIS A 198 10.98 8.77 -1.57
C HIS A 198 9.98 7.66 -1.85
N GLU A 199 9.97 6.67 -0.97
CA GLU A 199 9.07 5.52 -1.01
C GLU A 199 8.55 5.24 0.42
N LEU A 200 7.25 5.10 0.59
CA LEU A 200 6.61 4.84 1.89
C LEU A 200 5.62 3.66 1.80
N ASP A 201 5.05 3.32 2.96
CA ASP A 201 3.95 2.37 3.17
C ASP A 201 3.97 1.08 2.31
N PRO A 202 4.94 0.18 2.54
CA PRO A 202 5.11 -1.04 1.75
C PRO A 202 4.05 -2.12 2.04
N ALA A 203 3.24 -2.42 1.03
CA ALA A 203 2.40 -3.62 0.92
C ALA A 203 3.15 -4.76 0.21
N ILE A 204 3.88 -5.57 0.98
CA ILE A 204 4.59 -6.74 0.46
C ILE A 204 3.68 -7.96 0.27
N ALA A 205 3.72 -8.61 -0.88
CA ALA A 205 3.03 -9.89 -1.11
C ALA A 205 3.58 -10.98 -0.17
N PRO A 206 2.73 -11.90 0.36
CA PRO A 206 3.21 -12.97 1.25
C PRO A 206 4.35 -13.81 0.66
N ASP A 207 4.32 -14.08 -0.64
CA ASP A 207 5.35 -14.81 -1.37
C ASP A 207 6.50 -13.93 -1.89
N GLN A 208 6.45 -12.62 -1.64
CA GLN A 208 7.39 -11.60 -2.11
C GLN A 208 7.49 -11.52 -3.64
N SER A 209 6.44 -11.93 -4.36
CA SER A 209 6.38 -11.82 -5.83
C SER A 209 6.14 -10.39 -6.31
N PHE A 210 5.60 -9.51 -5.45
CA PHE A 210 5.44 -8.10 -5.72
C PHE A 210 5.40 -7.28 -4.42
N ILE A 211 5.58 -5.96 -4.56
CA ILE A 211 5.40 -4.96 -3.50
C ILE A 211 4.61 -3.78 -4.08
N VAL A 212 3.62 -3.30 -3.35
CA VAL A 212 2.92 -2.03 -3.62
C VAL A 212 3.40 -0.99 -2.61
N PHE A 213 3.59 0.25 -3.01
CA PHE A 213 4.09 1.32 -2.16
C PHE A 213 3.69 2.69 -2.74
N ASP A 214 3.63 3.72 -1.91
CA ASP A 214 3.52 5.10 -2.38
C ASP A 214 4.91 5.69 -2.64
N ALA A 215 4.99 6.56 -3.63
CA ALA A 215 6.21 7.29 -3.95
C ALA A 215 5.93 8.64 -4.56
N GLY A 216 6.84 9.57 -4.29
CA GLY A 216 6.81 10.93 -4.79
C GLY A 216 8.19 11.56 -4.88
N LYS A 217 8.23 12.80 -5.39
CA LYS A 217 9.47 13.56 -5.48
C LYS A 217 9.84 14.14 -4.12
N ASN A 218 11.09 14.01 -3.71
CA ASN A 218 11.57 14.63 -2.47
C ASN A 218 11.35 16.15 -2.45
N GLY A 219 10.62 16.63 -1.44
CA GLY A 219 10.26 18.04 -1.31
C GLY A 219 9.34 18.55 -2.44
N GLY A 220 8.62 17.65 -3.12
CA GLY A 220 7.59 18.02 -4.08
C GLY A 220 6.28 18.45 -3.39
N ASP A 221 5.48 19.23 -4.11
CA ASP A 221 4.16 19.71 -3.64
C ASP A 221 2.99 18.86 -4.20
N GLN A 222 3.29 17.80 -4.95
CA GLN A 222 2.29 16.89 -5.50
C GLN A 222 2.06 15.74 -4.52
N ALA A 223 0.83 15.23 -4.49
CA ALA A 223 0.52 14.01 -3.76
C ALA A 223 1.30 12.83 -4.35
N ASP A 224 1.59 11.85 -3.50
CA ASP A 224 2.23 10.61 -3.93
C ASP A 224 1.26 9.77 -4.77
N HIS A 225 1.83 8.89 -5.58
CA HIS A 225 1.09 7.91 -6.37
C HIS A 225 1.39 6.52 -5.82
N LEU A 226 0.49 5.56 -6.05
CA LEU A 226 0.78 4.16 -5.76
C LEU A 226 1.48 3.49 -6.93
N PHE A 227 2.54 2.77 -6.61
CA PHE A 227 3.32 1.98 -7.55
C PHE A 227 3.30 0.51 -7.16
N ILE A 228 3.39 -0.37 -8.16
CA ILE A 228 3.69 -1.79 -7.98
C ILE A 228 5.04 -2.14 -8.61
N ALA A 229 5.93 -2.76 -7.83
CA ALA A 229 7.15 -3.37 -8.32
C ALA A 229 7.03 -4.90 -8.23
N LEU A 230 7.41 -5.58 -9.30
CA LEU A 230 7.33 -7.03 -9.42
C LEU A 230 8.71 -7.63 -9.19
N ARG A 231 8.77 -8.82 -8.60
CA ARG A 231 10.03 -9.49 -8.32
C ARG A 231 10.70 -9.93 -9.64
N GLU A 232 11.95 -9.54 -9.84
CA GLU A 232 12.76 -9.94 -10.99
C GLU A 232 14.09 -10.53 -10.49
N GLY A 233 14.19 -11.86 -10.49
CA GLY A 233 15.33 -12.59 -9.91
C GLY A 233 15.50 -12.28 -8.42
N ASP A 234 16.72 -11.87 -8.03
CA ASP A 234 17.04 -11.53 -6.65
C ASP A 234 16.61 -10.11 -6.24
N GLY A 235 16.14 -9.28 -7.18
CA GLY A 235 15.76 -7.88 -6.97
C GLY A 235 14.34 -7.54 -7.41
N TRP A 236 14.06 -6.25 -7.50
CA TRP A 236 12.79 -5.70 -7.96
C TRP A 236 12.92 -5.18 -9.39
N GLY A 237 11.92 -5.45 -10.21
CA GLY A 237 11.78 -4.83 -11.52
C GLY A 237 11.37 -3.36 -11.41
N ARG A 238 11.33 -2.67 -12.55
CA ARG A 238 10.90 -1.27 -12.61
C ARG A 238 9.49 -1.10 -12.04
N ALA A 239 9.33 -0.15 -11.12
CA ALA A 239 8.04 0.25 -10.57
C ALA A 239 7.06 0.69 -11.68
N ILE A 240 5.81 0.26 -11.54
CA ILE A 240 4.70 0.53 -12.46
C ILE A 240 3.68 1.37 -11.70
N ASP A 241 3.39 2.55 -12.22
CA ASP A 241 2.33 3.43 -11.70
C ASP A 241 0.96 2.74 -11.83
N LEU A 242 0.14 2.77 -10.77
CA LEU A 242 -1.21 2.23 -10.77
C LEU A 242 -2.24 3.17 -11.43
N GLY A 243 -1.88 4.44 -11.65
CA GLY A 243 -2.52 5.37 -12.57
C GLY A 243 -3.74 6.13 -12.05
N ASP A 244 -4.20 7.04 -12.90
CA ASP A 244 -5.14 8.13 -12.58
C ASP A 244 -6.42 7.73 -11.82
N ALA A 245 -6.91 6.50 -12.02
CA ALA A 245 -8.11 6.02 -11.35
C ALA A 245 -7.93 5.88 -9.83
N ILE A 246 -6.71 5.61 -9.37
CA ILE A 246 -6.33 5.53 -7.97
C ILE A 246 -5.80 6.91 -7.50
N ASP A 247 -5.02 7.60 -8.33
CA ASP A 247 -4.45 8.92 -7.99
C ASP A 247 -5.52 9.99 -7.72
N ALA A 248 -6.72 9.84 -8.30
CA ALA A 248 -7.87 10.70 -8.01
C ALA A 248 -8.29 10.73 -6.52
N TYR A 249 -7.79 9.80 -5.72
CA TYR A 249 -8.06 9.68 -4.29
C TYR A 249 -6.88 10.11 -3.40
N GLN A 250 -5.81 10.68 -3.98
CA GLN A 250 -4.57 11.01 -3.26
C GLN A 250 -4.10 9.84 -2.38
N PRO A 251 -3.78 8.70 -3.01
CA PRO A 251 -3.70 7.41 -2.34
C PRO A 251 -2.38 7.26 -1.56
N TRP A 252 -2.46 6.63 -0.39
CA TRP A 252 -1.30 6.29 0.45
C TRP A 252 -1.64 5.09 1.34
N GLY A 253 -0.69 4.57 2.13
CA GLY A 253 -1.00 3.55 3.14
C GLY A 253 -1.47 2.24 2.54
N ALA A 254 -0.70 1.68 1.59
CA ALA A 254 -1.05 0.45 0.89
C ALA A 254 -1.00 -0.78 1.82
N HIS A 255 -2.01 -1.66 1.72
CA HIS A 255 -2.07 -2.96 2.39
C HIS A 255 -2.70 -4.03 1.50
N LEU A 256 -2.38 -5.30 1.73
CA LEU A 256 -3.00 -6.41 0.99
C LEU A 256 -4.09 -7.09 1.80
N GLY A 257 -5.17 -7.45 1.10
CA GLY A 257 -6.19 -8.35 1.59
C GLY A 257 -5.63 -9.77 1.81
N PRO A 258 -6.38 -10.63 2.52
CA PRO A 258 -5.98 -12.00 2.80
C PRO A 258 -5.90 -12.88 1.54
N ASP A 259 -6.53 -12.46 0.44
CA ASP A 259 -6.43 -13.10 -0.87
C ASP A 259 -5.08 -12.86 -1.57
N GLY A 260 -4.27 -11.91 -1.07
CA GLY A 260 -3.00 -11.48 -1.67
C GLY A 260 -3.16 -10.78 -3.03
N THR A 261 -4.38 -10.44 -3.44
CA THR A 261 -4.66 -9.85 -4.76
C THR A 261 -5.59 -8.65 -4.72
N THR A 262 -6.22 -8.37 -3.59
CA THR A 262 -6.95 -7.14 -3.33
C THR A 262 -6.02 -6.15 -2.63
N LEU A 263 -5.81 -4.99 -3.23
CA LEU A 263 -5.13 -3.86 -2.61
C LEU A 263 -6.16 -3.06 -1.82
N TYR A 264 -5.82 -2.75 -0.58
CA TYR A 264 -6.46 -1.72 0.23
C TYR A 264 -5.52 -0.53 0.32
N PHE A 265 -6.06 0.68 0.26
CA PHE A 265 -5.28 1.91 0.42
C PHE A 265 -6.12 2.98 1.11
N THR A 266 -5.44 3.90 1.78
CA THR A 266 -6.05 5.10 2.34
C THR A 266 -6.16 6.16 1.26
N GLY A 267 -7.31 6.84 1.19
CA GLY A 267 -7.47 7.98 0.30
C GLY A 267 -8.49 8.97 0.80
N SER A 268 -8.42 10.17 0.27
CA SER A 268 -9.40 11.23 0.48
C SER A 268 -9.92 11.73 -0.86
N HIS A 269 -11.22 12.02 -0.91
CA HIS A 269 -11.84 12.61 -2.09
C HIS A 269 -12.19 14.08 -1.79
N GLY A 270 -11.24 14.96 -2.09
CA GLY A 270 -11.42 16.40 -1.96
C GLY A 270 -12.03 17.03 -3.21
N THR A 271 -12.90 18.03 -3.04
CA THR A 271 -13.30 18.91 -4.15
C THR A 271 -12.55 20.23 -4.07
N THR A 272 -11.96 20.66 -5.19
CA THR A 272 -11.35 22.00 -5.24
C THR A 272 -12.44 23.06 -5.30
N ALA A 273 -12.43 23.98 -4.33
CA ALA A 273 -13.39 25.07 -4.31
C ALA A 273 -13.14 26.04 -5.48
N THR A 274 -14.18 26.28 -6.28
CA THR A 274 -14.20 27.35 -7.28
C THR A 274 -14.99 28.54 -6.75
N TRP A 275 -14.71 29.75 -7.24
CA TRP A 275 -15.36 30.99 -6.79
C TRP A 275 -15.83 31.84 -7.98
N PRO A 276 -16.94 32.60 -7.87
CA PRO A 276 -17.82 32.73 -6.70
C PRO A 276 -18.73 31.51 -6.52
N ARG A 277 -19.26 31.32 -5.30
CA ARG A 277 -20.17 30.22 -4.96
C ARG A 277 -21.54 30.73 -4.56
N THR A 278 -22.56 29.95 -4.85
CA THR A 278 -23.94 30.17 -4.45
C THR A 278 -24.21 29.68 -3.03
N ARG A 279 -25.24 30.21 -2.38
CA ARG A 279 -25.69 29.73 -1.06
C ARG A 279 -26.09 28.24 -1.10
N ALA A 280 -26.73 27.82 -2.18
CA ALA A 280 -27.13 26.42 -2.37
C ALA A 280 -25.93 25.47 -2.48
N GLU A 281 -24.81 25.90 -3.08
CA GLU A 281 -23.56 25.13 -3.07
C GLU A 281 -23.01 24.99 -1.66
N ALA A 282 -22.94 26.10 -0.90
CA ALA A 282 -22.47 26.05 0.49
C ALA A 282 -23.31 25.15 1.40
N GLU A 283 -24.63 25.13 1.22
CA GLU A 283 -25.54 24.26 1.97
C GLU A 283 -25.35 22.78 1.62
N ARG A 284 -25.08 22.46 0.35
CA ARG A 284 -24.73 21.09 -0.06
C ARG A 284 -23.40 20.64 0.54
N ASP A 285 -22.38 21.50 0.53
CA ASP A 285 -21.09 21.14 1.12
C ASP A 285 -21.21 20.93 2.63
N LEU A 286 -21.97 21.77 3.32
CA LEU A 286 -22.20 21.61 4.75
C LEU A 286 -22.95 20.30 5.08
N ALA A 287 -23.89 19.90 4.22
CA ALA A 287 -24.54 18.59 4.35
C ALA A 287 -23.53 17.44 4.12
N ARG A 288 -22.66 17.55 3.11
CA ARG A 288 -21.59 16.57 2.84
C ARG A 288 -20.59 16.48 3.98
N ALA A 289 -20.17 17.61 4.56
CA ALA A 289 -19.24 17.67 5.70
C ALA A 289 -19.72 16.88 6.93
N ARG A 290 -21.04 16.65 7.05
CA ARG A 290 -21.68 15.91 8.14
C ARG A 290 -22.00 14.46 7.80
N ALA A 291 -21.86 14.06 6.54
CA ALA A 291 -22.04 12.69 6.12
C ALA A 291 -20.83 11.85 6.58
N TRP A 292 -20.97 10.52 6.50
CA TRP A 292 -19.85 9.63 6.79
C TRP A 292 -18.72 9.76 5.75
N ASP A 293 -19.06 10.16 4.51
CA ASP A 293 -18.17 10.34 3.36
C ASP A 293 -17.79 11.82 3.14
N ASN A 294 -17.43 12.50 4.23
CA ASN A 294 -17.22 13.95 4.29
C ASN A 294 -15.85 14.42 3.75
N GLY A 295 -15.08 13.55 3.10
CA GLY A 295 -13.77 13.86 2.53
C GLY A 295 -12.60 13.69 3.51
N VAL A 296 -12.84 13.14 4.70
CA VAL A 296 -11.76 12.55 5.52
C VAL A 296 -11.22 11.28 4.86
N ASP A 297 -10.08 10.81 5.36
CA ASP A 297 -9.48 9.57 4.88
C ASP A 297 -10.41 8.36 5.10
N HIS A 298 -10.52 7.56 4.05
CA HIS A 298 -11.23 6.31 4.03
C HIS A 298 -10.36 5.22 3.44
N ILE A 299 -10.71 3.98 3.77
CA ILE A 299 -10.08 2.81 3.17
C ILE A 299 -10.83 2.48 1.88
N TYR A 300 -10.10 2.38 0.78
CA TYR A 300 -10.58 1.93 -0.52
C TYR A 300 -9.99 0.57 -0.85
N SER A 301 -10.65 -0.20 -1.70
CA SER A 301 -10.16 -1.46 -2.22
C SER A 301 -10.23 -1.55 -3.74
N ILE A 302 -9.27 -2.23 -4.34
CA ILE A 302 -9.20 -2.51 -5.77
C ILE A 302 -8.48 -3.84 -6.04
N SER A 303 -8.88 -4.54 -7.10
CA SER A 303 -8.18 -5.76 -7.51
C SER A 303 -6.88 -5.42 -8.24
N LEU A 304 -5.78 -6.07 -7.87
CA LEU A 304 -4.49 -5.99 -8.56
C LEU A 304 -4.41 -6.89 -9.81
N ALA A 305 -5.46 -7.63 -10.13
CA ALA A 305 -5.48 -8.56 -11.26
C ALA A 305 -5.00 -7.94 -12.60
N PRO A 306 -5.36 -6.70 -12.98
CA PRO A 306 -4.90 -6.09 -14.23
C PRO A 306 -3.37 -6.04 -14.38
N TRP A 307 -2.64 -5.73 -13.29
CA TRP A 307 -1.18 -5.66 -13.29
C TRP A 307 -0.53 -7.03 -13.17
N LEU A 308 -1.04 -7.88 -12.26
CA LEU A 308 -0.48 -9.21 -12.02
C LEU A 308 -0.66 -10.14 -13.23
N ASP A 309 -1.82 -10.11 -13.89
CA ASP A 309 -2.07 -10.94 -15.07
C ASP A 309 -1.29 -10.46 -16.29
N ALA A 310 -1.12 -9.16 -16.46
CA ALA A 310 -0.27 -8.60 -17.51
C ALA A 310 1.17 -9.08 -17.38
N HIS A 311 1.70 -9.12 -16.15
CA HIS A 311 3.04 -9.64 -15.89
C HIS A 311 3.16 -11.14 -16.18
N ARG A 312 2.21 -11.96 -15.70
CA ARG A 312 2.20 -13.41 -15.95
C ARG A 312 2.21 -13.72 -17.46
N LYS A 313 1.43 -12.96 -18.25
CA LYS A 313 1.40 -13.08 -19.71
C LYS A 313 2.72 -12.67 -20.35
N ALA A 314 3.37 -11.62 -19.85
CA ALA A 314 4.67 -11.19 -20.36
C ALA A 314 5.81 -12.17 -20.03
N ALA A 315 5.72 -12.88 -18.90
CA ALA A 315 6.66 -13.94 -18.53
C ALA A 315 6.53 -15.17 -19.45
N THR A 316 5.30 -15.64 -19.71
CA THR A 316 5.08 -16.82 -20.57
C THR A 316 5.52 -16.60 -22.02
N VAL A 317 5.39 -15.38 -22.55
CA VAL A 317 5.89 -15.03 -23.89
C VAL A 317 7.43 -15.06 -23.94
N ARG A 318 8.11 -14.62 -22.87
CA ARG A 318 9.58 -14.65 -22.80
C ARG A 318 10.15 -16.07 -22.75
N ASP A 319 9.41 -17.01 -22.17
CA ASP A 319 9.85 -18.42 -22.02
C ASP A 319 9.49 -19.31 -23.23
N THR A 320 8.81 -18.79 -24.25
CA THR A 320 8.49 -19.56 -25.46
C THR A 320 9.68 -19.49 -26.44
N PRO A 321 10.34 -20.61 -26.81
CA PRO A 321 11.45 -20.59 -27.75
C PRO A 321 10.99 -20.03 -29.10
N SER A 322 11.76 -19.11 -29.70
CA SER A 322 11.44 -18.58 -31.02
C SER A 322 11.44 -19.74 -32.03
N ALA A 323 10.25 -20.13 -32.49
CA ALA A 323 10.09 -21.03 -33.62
C ALA A 323 10.32 -20.22 -34.90
N SER A 324 11.57 -19.86 -35.16
CA SER A 324 12.01 -19.30 -36.44
C SER A 324 13.30 -19.98 -36.86
N GLY A 325 13.14 -21.20 -37.36
CA GLY A 325 14.17 -21.97 -38.04
C GLY A 325 13.52 -22.84 -39.11
N SER A 326 13.28 -22.25 -40.28
CA SER A 326 13.18 -22.96 -41.57
C SER A 326 13.42 -21.97 -42.71
#